data_AF-A0A2E3W403-F1
#
_entry.id   AF-A0A2E3W403-F1
#
_cell.length_a   1.000
_cell.length_b   1.000
_cell.length_c   1.000
_cell.angle_alpha   90.00
_cell.angle_beta   90.00
_cell.angle_gamma   90.00
#
_symmetry.space_group_name_H-M   'P 1'
#
loop_
_entity.id
_entity.type
_entity.pdbx_description
1 polymer ?
#
loop_
_entity_poly.entity_id
_entity_poly.type
_entity_poly.pdbx_seq_one_letter_code
_entity_poly.pdbx_strand_id
1 'polypeptide(L)'
;MQNILRRILENYFKIMGNIKLEDLHLKFTGKEQFICKSLLSWVNDGSHSVHDDLYVTEGPEVIDQYMNVFKEIFYQSAHDSHYEMMMKEES
;
A
#
# COMPACT_ATOMS: atom_id res chain seq x y z
N MET A 1 -12.10 -3.10 -1.17
CA MET A 1 -10.85 -2.37 -1.48
C MET A 1 -9.62 -3.10 -0.93
N GLN A 2 -9.54 -3.37 0.38
CA GLN A 2 -8.45 -4.09 1.05
C GLN A 2 -7.95 -5.35 0.31
N ASN A 3 -8.83 -6.31 0.01
CA ASN A 3 -8.48 -7.56 -0.67
C ASN A 3 -7.93 -7.36 -2.09
N ILE A 4 -8.30 -6.25 -2.74
CA ILE A 4 -7.82 -5.90 -4.08
C ILE A 4 -6.39 -5.36 -3.96
N LEU A 5 -6.17 -4.38 -3.07
CA LEU A 5 -4.84 -3.82 -2.81
C LEU A 5 -3.85 -4.90 -2.37
N ARG A 6 -4.27 -5.78 -1.45
CA ARG A 6 -3.49 -6.97 -1.04
C ARG A 6 -3.07 -7.80 -2.25
N ARG A 7 -4.03 -8.19 -3.10
CA ARG A 7 -3.77 -9.04 -4.28
C ARG A 7 -2.84 -8.37 -5.28
N ILE A 8 -3.00 -7.07 -5.50
CA ILE A 8 -2.12 -6.33 -6.43
C ILE A 8 -0.70 -6.30 -5.87
N LEU A 9 -0.53 -5.88 -4.62
CA LEU A 9 0.79 -5.81 -3.99
C LEU A 9 1.46 -7.20 -3.91
N GLU A 10 0.73 -8.22 -3.43
CA GLU A 10 1.23 -9.60 -3.35
C GLU A 10 1.63 -10.14 -4.72
N ASN A 11 0.75 -10.07 -5.72
CA ASN A 11 1.04 -10.67 -7.01
C ASN A 11 2.18 -9.94 -7.72
N TYR A 12 2.17 -8.60 -7.72
CA TYR A 12 3.15 -7.81 -8.45
C TYR A 12 4.56 -7.96 -7.87
N PHE A 13 4.72 -7.71 -6.56
CA PHE A 13 6.04 -7.71 -5.93
C PHE A 13 6.60 -9.12 -5.70
N LYS A 14 5.73 -10.14 -5.59
CA LYS A 14 6.18 -11.54 -5.54
C LYS A 14 6.76 -12.00 -6.88
N ILE A 15 6.20 -11.55 -8.01
CA ILE A 15 6.68 -11.91 -9.35
C ILE A 15 7.98 -11.16 -9.70
N MET A 16 8.09 -9.89 -9.29
CA MET A 16 9.20 -8.99 -9.66
C MET A 16 10.57 -9.29 -9.02
N GLY A 17 10.68 -10.28 -8.13
CA GLY A 17 11.99 -10.80 -7.70
C GLY A 17 12.41 -10.41 -6.29
N ASN A 18 11.86 -11.14 -5.31
CA ASN A 18 12.36 -11.20 -3.93
C ASN A 18 12.13 -9.95 -3.05
N ILE A 19 11.34 -8.96 -3.49
CA ILE A 19 10.93 -7.88 -2.60
C ILE A 19 9.84 -8.41 -1.67
N LYS A 20 10.13 -8.43 -0.38
CA LYS A 20 9.10 -8.74 0.60
C LYS A 20 8.20 -7.53 0.81
N LEU A 21 6.90 -7.77 0.81
CA LEU A 21 5.90 -6.74 1.09
C LEU A 21 6.16 -6.01 2.40
N GLU A 22 6.54 -6.76 3.44
CA GLU A 22 6.89 -6.22 4.75
C GLU A 22 8.03 -5.20 4.69
N ASP A 23 8.91 -5.25 3.68
CA ASP A 23 10.07 -4.36 3.56
C ASP A 23 9.75 -3.10 2.74
N LEU A 24 8.58 -2.99 2.09
CA LEU A 24 8.24 -1.85 1.25
C LEU A 24 8.23 -0.52 2.02
N HIS A 25 7.86 -0.54 3.30
CA HIS A 25 7.87 0.64 4.15
C HIS A 25 9.29 1.22 4.36
N LEU A 26 10.35 0.43 4.14
CA LEU A 26 11.73 0.89 4.30
C LEU A 26 12.14 1.87 3.19
N LYS A 27 11.37 1.94 2.10
CA LYS A 27 11.55 2.91 1.02
C LYS A 27 11.01 4.31 1.36
N PHE A 28 10.33 4.45 2.49
CA PHE A 28 9.71 5.69 2.94
C PHE A 28 10.42 6.26 4.16
N THR A 29 10.21 7.56 4.40
CA THR A 29 10.68 8.24 5.61
C THR A 29 9.57 9.07 6.24
N GLY A 30 9.73 9.43 7.51
CA GLY A 30 8.76 10.29 8.21
C GLY A 30 7.35 9.69 8.26
N LYS A 31 6.33 10.55 8.08
CA LYS A 31 4.91 10.17 8.21
C LYS A 31 4.49 9.06 7.24
N GLU A 32 4.96 9.10 6.00
CA GLU A 32 4.57 8.14 4.96
C GLU A 32 5.06 6.72 5.28
N GLN A 33 6.19 6.59 5.98
CA GLN A 33 6.66 5.29 6.45
C GLN A 33 5.68 4.65 7.43
N PHE A 34 5.11 5.44 8.35
CA PHE A 34 4.11 4.94 9.29
C PHE A 34 2.82 4.55 8.58
N ILE A 35 2.36 5.36 7.63
CA ILE A 35 1.16 5.06 6.83
C ILE A 35 1.39 3.81 5.98
N CYS A 36 2.57 3.63 5.38
CA CYS A 36 2.92 2.42 4.63
C CYS A 36 2.88 1.18 5.51
N LYS A 37 3.45 1.25 6.72
CA LYS A 37 3.34 0.15 7.71
C LYS A 37 1.88 -0.17 8.04
N SER A 38 1.06 0.86 8.29
CA SER A 38 -0.35 0.66 8.60
C SER A 38 -1.11 0.05 7.42
N LEU A 39 -0.90 0.55 6.20
CA LEU A 39 -1.45 -0.03 4.97
C LEU A 39 -1.07 -1.51 4.81
N LEU A 40 0.23 -1.85 4.96
CA LEU A 40 0.72 -3.22 4.83
C LEU A 40 0.12 -4.13 5.91
N SER A 41 0.00 -3.67 7.15
CA SER A 41 -0.68 -4.39 8.22
C SER A 41 -2.16 -4.60 7.89
N TRP A 42 -2.85 -3.53 7.49
CA TRP A 42 -4.26 -3.56 7.14
C TRP A 42 -4.53 -4.55 6.00
N VAL A 43 -3.76 -4.53 4.90
CA VAL A 43 -3.98 -5.47 3.80
C VAL A 43 -3.64 -6.92 4.18
N ASN A 44 -2.72 -7.17 5.12
CA ASN A 44 -2.31 -8.52 5.52
C ASN A 44 -3.21 -9.15 6.60
N ASP A 45 -3.67 -8.38 7.58
CA ASP A 45 -4.29 -8.90 8.81
C ASP A 45 -5.82 -9.00 8.73
N GLY A 46 -6.42 -8.64 7.58
CA GLY A 46 -7.88 -8.71 7.42
C GLY A 46 -8.63 -7.88 8.47
N SER A 47 -8.36 -6.57 8.54
CA SER A 47 -9.07 -5.57 9.37
C SER A 47 -8.98 -5.74 10.89
N HIS A 48 -8.26 -6.75 11.40
CA HIS A 48 -8.24 -7.10 12.83
C HIS A 48 -6.92 -6.76 13.54
N SER A 49 -6.21 -5.71 13.16
CA SER A 49 -5.02 -5.25 13.91
C SER A 49 -5.38 -4.08 14.84
N VAL A 50 -5.48 -4.39 16.12
CA VAL A 50 -5.70 -3.53 17.32
C VAL A 50 -4.49 -2.61 17.60
N HIS A 51 -3.96 -1.92 16.58
CA HIS A 51 -2.81 -1.01 16.74
C HIS A 51 -2.99 0.33 16.02
N ASP A 52 -4.25 0.71 15.83
CA ASP A 52 -4.63 1.82 14.96
C ASP A 52 -5.40 2.89 15.76
N ASP A 53 -5.27 2.91 17.10
CA ASP A 53 -5.89 3.93 17.98
C ASP A 53 -5.40 5.38 17.74
N LEU A 54 -4.45 5.60 16.81
CA LEU A 54 -4.09 6.95 16.33
C LEU A 54 -4.70 7.30 14.96
N TYR A 55 -5.27 6.34 14.23
CA TYR A 55 -5.73 6.49 12.84
C TYR A 55 -7.03 5.74 12.50
N VAL A 56 -7.76 5.20 13.48
CA VAL A 56 -9.09 4.60 13.26
C VAL A 56 -10.14 5.69 13.13
N THR A 57 -10.27 6.18 11.92
CA THR A 57 -11.59 6.39 11.33
C THR A 57 -11.55 5.76 9.95
N GLU A 58 -12.48 4.85 9.65
CA GLU A 58 -12.79 4.40 8.29
C GLU A 58 -13.40 5.55 7.46
N GLY A 59 -12.79 6.73 7.54
CA GLY A 59 -13.19 7.93 6.85
C GLY A 59 -12.55 7.97 5.46
N PRO A 60 -13.17 8.70 4.52
CA PRO A 60 -12.62 8.88 3.18
C PRO A 60 -11.17 9.41 3.20
N GLU A 61 -10.81 10.24 4.19
CA GLU A 61 -9.45 10.78 4.35
C GLU A 61 -8.37 9.70 4.58
N VAL A 62 -8.70 8.62 5.30
CA VAL A 62 -7.75 7.51 5.55
C VAL A 62 -7.59 6.64 4.31
N ILE A 63 -8.70 6.39 3.60
CA ILE A 63 -8.68 5.69 2.32
C ILE A 63 -7.81 6.45 1.32
N ASP A 64 -7.97 7.77 1.23
CA ASP A 64 -7.17 8.61 0.34
C ASP A 64 -5.67 8.56 0.69
N GLN A 65 -5.33 8.56 1.98
CA GLN A 65 -3.94 8.41 2.43
C GLN A 65 -3.36 7.03 2.05
N TYR A 66 -4.14 5.97 2.21
CA TYR A 66 -3.75 4.62 1.79
C TYR A 66 -3.60 4.49 0.29
N MET A 67 -4.50 5.08 -0.50
CA MET A 67 -4.38 5.09 -1.95
C MET A 67 -3.17 5.91 -2.41
N ASN A 68 -2.87 7.03 -1.73
CA ASN A 68 -1.66 7.80 -2.01
C ASN A 68 -0.40 6.99 -1.73
N VAL A 69 -0.31 6.34 -0.57
CA VAL A 69 0.87 5.50 -0.26
C VAL A 69 0.94 4.27 -1.15
N PHE A 70 -0.19 3.68 -1.53
CA PHE A 70 -0.24 2.59 -2.51
C PHE A 70 0.36 3.02 -3.85
N LYS A 71 0.02 4.21 -4.34
CA LYS A 71 0.66 4.80 -5.51
C LYS A 71 2.16 4.96 -5.29
N GLU A 72 2.57 5.62 -4.21
CA GLU A 72 3.98 5.89 -3.92
C GLU A 72 4.83 4.61 -3.79
N ILE A 73 4.26 3.48 -3.37
CA ILE A 73 4.96 2.19 -3.35
C ILE A 73 5.52 1.84 -4.74
N PHE A 74 4.78 2.10 -5.82
CA PHE A 74 5.24 1.86 -7.18
C PHE A 74 6.32 2.87 -7.60
N TYR A 75 6.14 4.15 -7.29
CA TYR A 75 7.13 5.19 -7.62
C TYR A 75 8.46 4.98 -6.88
N GLN A 76 8.42 4.71 -5.58
CA GLN A 76 9.61 4.42 -4.75
C GLN A 76 10.26 3.06 -5.08
N SER A 77 9.58 2.23 -5.87
CA SER A 77 10.11 0.96 -6.36
C SER A 77 10.54 1.01 -7.83
N ALA A 78 10.55 2.19 -8.47
CA ALA A 78 10.85 2.36 -9.89
C ALA A 78 9.92 1.53 -10.82
N HIS A 79 8.66 1.42 -10.41
CA HIS A 79 7.57 0.68 -11.08
C HIS A 79 6.37 1.58 -11.38
N ASP A 80 6.58 2.89 -11.44
CA ASP A 80 5.59 3.93 -11.76
C ASP A 80 4.88 3.67 -13.09
N SER A 81 5.61 3.22 -14.11
CA SER A 81 5.02 2.88 -15.43
C SER A 81 3.92 1.82 -15.34
N HIS A 82 4.06 0.85 -14.43
CA HIS A 82 3.02 -0.17 -14.22
C HIS A 82 1.80 0.41 -13.51
N TYR A 83 2.02 1.27 -12.50
CA TYR A 83 0.93 1.99 -11.84
C TYR A 83 0.14 2.85 -12.83
N GLU A 84 0.83 3.63 -13.67
CA GLU A 84 0.19 4.43 -14.69
C GLU A 84 -0.59 3.61 -15.73
N MET A 85 -0.07 2.44 -16.11
CA MET A 85 -0.77 1.52 -17.00
C MET A 85 -2.09 1.02 -16.37
N MET A 86 -2.05 0.58 -15.10
CA MET A 86 -3.26 0.15 -14.38
C MET A 86 -4.32 1.27 -14.32
N MET A 87 -3.91 2.52 -14.07
CA MET A 87 -4.84 3.64 -13.95
C MET A 87 -5.42 4.12 -15.28
N LYS A 88 -4.69 3.93 -16.40
CA LYS A 88 -5.17 4.30 -17.74
C LYS A 88 -6.20 3.32 -18.30
N GLU A 89 -6.18 2.06 -17.87
CA GLU A 89 -7.16 1.05 -18.28
C GLU A 89 -8.51 1.21 -17.57
N GLU A 90 -8.56 2.00 -16.49
CA GLU A 90 -9.79 2.34 -15.74
C GLU A 90 -10.53 3.57 -16.29
N SER A 91 -10.15 4.09 -17.49
CA SER A 91 -10.75 5.27 -18.15
C SER A 91 -11.59 4.94 -19.38
#